data_AF-A0A7S3RUI7-F1
#
_entry.id   AF-A0A7S3RUI7-F1
#
_cell.length_a   1.000
_cell.length_b   1.000
_cell.length_c   1.000
_cell.angle_alpha   90.00
_cell.angle_beta   90.00
_cell.angle_gamma   90.00
#
_symmetry.space_group_name_H-M   'P 1'
#
loop_
_entity.id
_entity.type
_entity.pdbx_description
1 polymer ?
#
loop_
_entity_poly.entity_id
_entity_poly.type
_entity_poly.pdbx_seq_one_letter_code
_entity_poly.pdbx_strand_id
1 'polypeptide(L)'
;AAEKAAAEAAAAEKAAADKAAAEKKAAEEARYPKELESDEAEAIRLCGLELYERGRAADKPGQVPSPSVKWGVMDAPRVAMSLHAAAVVLDCLKLFMPQLPADLLPFQRAAHRRSNDLAKHMQNYRVGEPILPLEWKPADMSAAVPVPCPPPPALPPSAFPSAPRR
;
A
#
# COMPACT_ATOMS: atom_id res chain seq x y z
N ALA A 1 22.38 41.80 -40.30
CA ALA A 1 21.92 42.05 -38.92
C ALA A 1 20.73 41.16 -38.56
N ALA A 2 19.67 41.11 -39.38
CA ALA A 2 18.49 40.27 -39.13
C ALA A 2 18.78 38.75 -39.08
N GLU A 3 19.68 38.24 -39.94
CA GLU A 3 20.05 36.82 -39.99
C GLU A 3 20.80 36.35 -38.73
N LYS A 4 21.58 37.23 -38.12
CA LYS A 4 22.33 36.93 -36.88
C LYS A 4 21.40 36.86 -35.67
N ALA A 5 20.35 37.69 -35.64
CA ALA A 5 19.32 37.67 -34.60
C ALA A 5 18.43 36.42 -34.67
N ALA A 6 18.14 35.91 -35.88
CA ALA A 6 17.38 34.67 -36.06
C ALA A 6 18.16 33.43 -35.58
N ALA A 7 19.47 33.39 -35.81
CA ALA A 7 20.33 32.30 -35.34
C ALA A 7 20.49 32.28 -33.81
N GLU A 8 20.57 33.46 -33.17
CA GLU A 8 20.60 33.57 -31.70
C GLU A 8 19.27 33.15 -31.05
N ALA A 9 18.14 33.48 -31.66
CA ALA A 9 16.83 33.06 -31.17
C ALA A 9 16.64 31.52 -31.22
N ALA A 10 17.07 30.89 -32.32
CA ALA A 10 17.00 29.43 -32.48
C ALA A 10 17.94 28.68 -31.51
N ALA A 11 19.10 29.25 -31.20
CA ALA A 11 20.03 28.68 -30.22
C ALA A 11 19.48 28.77 -28.78
N ALA A 12 18.80 29.86 -28.43
CA ALA A 12 18.17 30.04 -27.13
C ALA A 12 17.00 29.08 -26.91
N GLU A 13 16.20 28.83 -27.96
CA GLU A 13 15.07 27.89 -27.90
C GLU A 13 15.55 26.44 -27.72
N LYS A 14 16.63 26.04 -28.42
CA LYS A 14 17.23 24.72 -28.26
C LYS A 14 17.82 24.51 -26.86
N ALA A 15 18.50 25.52 -26.31
CA ALA A 15 19.04 25.47 -24.96
C ALA A 15 17.94 25.38 -23.88
N ALA A 16 16.79 26.03 -24.09
CA ALA A 16 15.64 25.92 -23.20
C ALA A 16 15.00 24.52 -23.24
N ALA A 17 14.90 23.92 -24.44
CA ALA A 17 14.38 22.56 -24.61
C ALA A 17 15.30 21.51 -23.95
N ASP A 18 16.62 21.63 -24.12
CA ASP A 18 17.60 20.71 -23.52
C ASP A 18 17.61 20.81 -21.98
N LYS A 19 17.45 22.03 -21.43
CA LYS A 19 17.34 22.25 -19.98
C LYS A 19 16.04 21.66 -19.41
N ALA A 20 14.91 21.82 -20.11
CA ALA A 20 13.63 21.24 -19.70
C ALA A 20 13.66 19.70 -19.75
N ALA A 21 14.34 19.11 -20.73
CA ALA A 21 14.54 17.67 -20.83
C ALA A 21 15.45 17.13 -19.70
N ALA A 22 16.51 17.85 -19.36
CA ALA A 22 17.40 17.50 -18.25
C ALA A 22 16.69 17.60 -16.89
N GLU A 23 15.87 18.63 -16.67
CA GLU A 23 15.06 18.76 -15.45
C GLU A 23 14.00 17.66 -15.34
N LYS A 24 13.37 17.26 -16.46
CA LYS A 24 12.45 16.12 -16.49
C LYS A 24 13.16 14.81 -16.14
N LYS A 25 14.34 14.59 -16.71
CA LYS A 25 15.14 13.39 -16.47
C LYS A 25 15.66 13.34 -15.03
N ALA A 26 16.13 14.45 -14.49
CA ALA A 26 16.55 14.56 -13.08
C ALA A 26 15.37 14.39 -12.11
N ALA A 27 14.18 14.90 -12.47
CA ALA A 27 12.97 14.69 -11.68
C ALA A 27 12.49 13.23 -11.72
N GLU A 28 12.73 12.51 -12.82
CA GLU A 28 12.43 11.08 -12.97
C GLU A 28 13.45 10.20 -12.24
N GLU A 29 14.73 10.56 -12.28
CA GLU A 29 15.82 9.87 -11.58
C GLU A 29 15.78 10.10 -10.06
N ALA A 30 15.33 11.28 -9.61
CA ALA A 30 15.03 11.55 -8.20
C ALA A 30 13.71 10.89 -7.73
N ARG A 31 12.85 10.46 -8.67
CA ARG A 31 11.58 9.80 -8.33
C ARG A 31 11.77 8.36 -7.88
N TYR A 32 12.87 7.73 -8.26
CA TYR A 32 13.17 6.35 -7.92
C TYR A 32 14.57 6.22 -7.34
N PRO A 33 14.71 6.07 -6.01
CA PRO A 33 16.01 5.76 -5.43
C PRO A 33 16.52 4.45 -6.03
N LYS A 34 17.80 4.44 -6.43
CA LYS A 34 18.56 3.28 -6.93
C LYS A 34 18.49 2.03 -6.03
N GLU A 35 17.99 2.17 -4.81
CA GLU A 35 17.78 1.09 -3.84
C GLU A 35 16.68 0.09 -4.25
N LEU A 36 15.85 0.42 -5.25
CA LEU A 36 14.87 -0.49 -5.85
C LEU A 36 15.46 -1.47 -6.90
N GLU A 37 16.77 -1.47 -7.15
CA GLU A 37 17.44 -2.29 -8.18
C GLU A 37 17.43 -3.83 -7.91
N SER A 38 16.61 -4.34 -6.98
CA SER A 38 16.22 -5.75 -7.00
C SER A 38 15.04 -5.93 -7.95
N ASP A 39 15.22 -6.74 -8.99
CA ASP A 39 14.17 -7.14 -9.95
C ASP A 39 12.87 -7.56 -9.24
N GLU A 40 13.00 -8.20 -8.07
CA GLU A 40 11.87 -8.63 -7.23
C GLU A 40 11.13 -7.45 -6.58
N ALA A 41 11.84 -6.45 -6.06
CA ALA A 41 11.24 -5.29 -5.41
C ALA A 41 10.50 -4.41 -6.44
N GLU A 42 11.07 -4.26 -7.64
CA GLU A 42 10.38 -3.58 -8.73
C GLU A 42 9.13 -4.35 -9.19
N ALA A 43 9.20 -5.67 -9.32
CA ALA A 43 8.03 -6.49 -9.67
C ALA A 43 6.89 -6.34 -8.65
N ILE A 44 7.20 -6.35 -7.35
CA ILE A 44 6.22 -6.12 -6.27
C ILE A 44 5.62 -4.72 -6.36
N ARG A 45 6.46 -3.70 -6.60
CA ARG A 45 6.01 -2.31 -6.78
C ARG A 45 5.02 -2.19 -7.93
N LEU A 46 5.38 -2.70 -9.11
CA LEU A 46 4.52 -2.65 -10.29
C LEU A 46 3.21 -3.42 -10.06
N CYS A 47 3.28 -4.62 -9.47
CA CYS A 47 2.11 -5.42 -9.14
C CYS A 47 1.17 -4.67 -8.17
N GLY A 48 1.71 -4.07 -7.11
CA GLY A 48 0.93 -3.29 -6.14
C GLY A 48 0.24 -2.09 -6.78
N LEU A 49 0.94 -1.35 -7.64
CA LEU A 49 0.38 -0.21 -8.38
C LEU A 49 -0.69 -0.65 -9.39
N GLU A 50 -0.47 -1.74 -10.13
CA GLU A 50 -1.47 -2.26 -11.06
C GLU A 50 -2.76 -2.69 -10.35
N LEU A 51 -2.65 -3.39 -9.21
CA LEU A 51 -3.80 -3.77 -8.41
C LEU A 51 -4.56 -2.55 -7.88
N TYR A 52 -3.83 -1.50 -7.47
CA TYR A 52 -4.43 -0.25 -7.04
C TYR A 52 -5.18 0.43 -8.18
N GLU A 53 -4.57 0.58 -9.36
CA GLU A 53 -5.18 1.25 -10.51
C GLU A 53 -6.42 0.48 -11.01
N ARG A 54 -6.36 -0.86 -11.07
CA ARG A 54 -7.53 -1.69 -11.42
C ARG A 54 -8.63 -1.55 -10.38
N GLY A 55 -8.29 -1.57 -9.09
CA GLY A 55 -9.24 -1.35 -8.00
C GLY A 55 -9.90 0.02 -8.08
N ARG A 56 -9.12 1.07 -8.33
CA ARG A 56 -9.58 2.45 -8.50
C ARG A 56 -10.48 2.64 -9.71
N ALA A 57 -10.13 2.04 -10.85
CA ALA A 57 -10.93 2.12 -12.07
C ALA A 57 -12.30 1.44 -11.92
N ALA A 58 -12.40 0.40 -11.08
CA ALA A 58 -13.64 -0.30 -10.78
C ALA A 58 -14.42 0.30 -9.58
N ASP A 59 -13.79 1.17 -8.79
CA ASP A 59 -14.41 1.82 -7.64
C ASP A 59 -15.43 2.90 -8.07
N LYS A 60 -16.44 3.10 -7.22
CA LYS A 60 -17.47 4.12 -7.39
C LYS A 60 -17.55 4.98 -6.12
N PRO A 61 -16.72 6.01 -5.98
CA PRO A 61 -16.62 6.81 -4.75
C PRO A 61 -17.93 7.51 -4.36
N GLY A 62 -18.79 7.82 -5.33
CA GLY A 62 -20.11 8.43 -5.08
C GLY A 62 -21.23 7.44 -4.78
N GLN A 63 -20.98 6.13 -4.83
CA GLN A 63 -22.00 5.10 -4.63
C GLN A 63 -21.74 4.34 -3.33
N VAL A 64 -22.69 4.41 -2.39
CA VAL A 64 -22.65 3.59 -1.17
C VAL A 64 -23.06 2.17 -1.54
N PRO A 65 -22.26 1.15 -1.17
CA PRO A 65 -22.60 -0.22 -1.51
C PRO A 65 -23.83 -0.65 -0.70
N SER A 66 -24.91 -0.99 -1.41
CA SER A 66 -26.21 -1.39 -0.87
C SER A 66 -26.63 -2.74 -1.43
N PRO A 67 -27.30 -3.61 -0.66
CA PRO A 67 -27.75 -4.91 -1.14
C PRO A 67 -28.77 -4.81 -2.30
N SER A 68 -29.45 -3.67 -2.44
CA SER A 68 -30.41 -3.43 -3.53
C SER A 68 -29.74 -3.14 -4.87
N VAL A 69 -28.42 -2.95 -4.91
CA VAL A 69 -27.67 -2.59 -6.11
C VAL A 69 -26.68 -3.70 -6.45
N LYS A 70 -26.68 -4.16 -7.71
CA LYS A 70 -25.75 -5.19 -8.21
C LYS A 70 -24.29 -4.89 -7.87
N TRP A 71 -23.88 -3.63 -8.01
CA TRP A 71 -22.52 -3.18 -7.67
C TRP A 71 -22.18 -3.45 -6.19
N GLY A 72 -23.08 -3.18 -5.25
CA GLY A 72 -22.83 -3.39 -3.83
C GLY A 72 -22.67 -4.87 -3.45
N VAL A 73 -23.36 -5.77 -4.15
CA VAL A 73 -23.35 -7.21 -3.84
C VAL A 73 -22.18 -7.94 -4.50
N MET A 74 -21.86 -7.63 -5.76
CA MET A 74 -20.86 -8.36 -6.54
C MET A 74 -19.54 -7.62 -6.72
N ASP A 75 -19.59 -6.34 -7.05
CA ASP A 75 -18.42 -5.60 -7.51
C ASP A 75 -17.68 -4.94 -6.34
N ALA A 76 -18.39 -4.31 -5.39
CA ALA A 76 -17.80 -3.66 -4.22
C ALA A 76 -16.93 -4.60 -3.37
N PRO A 77 -17.31 -5.89 -3.12
CA PRO A 77 -16.40 -6.85 -2.49
C PRO A 77 -15.10 -7.06 -3.27
N ARG A 78 -15.19 -7.18 -4.60
CA ARG A 78 -14.01 -7.40 -5.47
C ARG A 78 -13.10 -6.18 -5.49
N VAL A 79 -13.68 -4.98 -5.53
CA VAL A 79 -12.96 -3.71 -5.41
C VAL A 79 -12.24 -3.62 -4.06
N ALA A 80 -12.94 -3.91 -2.96
CA ALA A 80 -12.36 -3.90 -1.63
C ALA A 80 -11.19 -4.89 -1.51
N MET A 81 -11.34 -6.12 -2.02
CA MET A 81 -10.27 -7.12 -2.06
C MET A 81 -9.07 -6.67 -2.90
N SER A 82 -9.31 -6.10 -4.08
CA SER A 82 -8.24 -5.59 -4.95
C SER A 82 -7.45 -4.46 -4.28
N LEU A 83 -8.14 -3.51 -3.65
CA LEU A 83 -7.51 -2.38 -2.95
C LEU A 83 -6.77 -2.85 -1.69
N HIS A 84 -7.32 -3.82 -0.96
CA HIS A 84 -6.64 -4.40 0.19
C HIS A 84 -5.38 -5.16 -0.25
N ALA A 85 -5.47 -5.99 -1.29
CA ALA A 85 -4.32 -6.69 -1.85
C ALA A 85 -3.24 -5.71 -2.30
N ALA A 86 -3.60 -4.61 -2.96
CA ALA A 86 -2.65 -3.55 -3.33
C ALA A 86 -1.93 -2.98 -2.09
N ALA A 87 -2.67 -2.68 -1.02
CA ALA A 87 -2.08 -2.15 0.22
C ALA A 87 -1.11 -3.14 0.88
N VAL A 88 -1.45 -4.43 0.89
CA VAL A 88 -0.62 -5.53 1.44
C VAL A 88 0.63 -5.73 0.59
N VAL A 89 0.50 -5.83 -0.73
CA VAL A 89 1.63 -6.00 -1.67
C VAL A 89 2.61 -4.83 -1.56
N LEU A 90 2.09 -3.59 -1.49
CA LEU A 90 2.94 -2.41 -1.24
C LEU A 90 3.59 -2.46 0.15
N ASP A 91 2.94 -3.04 1.16
CA ASP A 91 3.54 -3.23 2.48
C ASP A 91 4.69 -4.24 2.46
N CYS A 92 4.61 -5.28 1.62
CA CYS A 92 5.66 -6.27 1.44
C CYS A 92 6.98 -5.68 0.91
N LEU A 93 6.95 -4.51 0.26
CA LEU A 93 8.17 -3.79 -0.11
C LEU A 93 9.05 -3.45 1.10
N LYS A 94 8.45 -3.41 2.30
CA LYS A 94 9.19 -3.18 3.55
C LYS A 94 10.16 -4.31 3.91
N LEU A 95 10.03 -5.47 3.26
CA LEU A 95 10.99 -6.57 3.38
C LEU A 95 12.31 -6.28 2.63
N PHE A 96 12.26 -5.47 1.58
CA PHE A 96 13.43 -5.09 0.78
C PHE A 96 14.00 -3.73 1.19
N MET A 97 13.14 -2.82 1.65
CA MET A 97 13.52 -1.48 2.08
C MET A 97 12.94 -1.19 3.47
N PRO A 98 13.72 -0.71 4.45
CA PRO A 98 13.22 -0.50 5.81
C PRO A 98 12.08 0.53 5.89
N GLN A 99 11.99 1.43 4.90
CA GLN A 99 10.91 2.41 4.79
C GLN A 99 10.29 2.36 3.40
N LEU A 100 8.97 2.47 3.33
CA LEU A 100 8.25 2.58 2.06
C LEU A 100 8.56 3.95 1.43
N PRO A 101 8.96 3.99 0.14
CA PRO A 101 9.19 5.23 -0.58
C PRO A 101 8.02 6.22 -0.47
N ALA A 102 8.36 7.51 -0.36
CA ALA A 102 7.40 8.58 -0.09
C ALA A 102 6.36 8.75 -1.21
N ASP A 103 6.70 8.36 -2.44
CA ASP A 103 5.83 8.34 -3.60
C ASP A 103 4.77 7.22 -3.54
N LEU A 104 5.09 6.07 -2.94
CA LEU A 104 4.18 4.91 -2.83
C LEU A 104 3.25 4.99 -1.62
N LEU A 105 3.66 5.74 -0.60
CA LEU A 105 2.93 5.88 0.66
C LEU A 105 1.50 6.46 0.50
N PRO A 106 1.23 7.46 -0.36
CA PRO A 106 -0.13 7.90 -0.67
C PRO A 106 -1.01 6.78 -1.25
N PHE A 107 -0.47 5.94 -2.12
CA PHE A 107 -1.19 4.83 -2.75
C PHE A 107 -1.57 3.78 -1.71
N GLN A 108 -0.62 3.36 -0.88
CA GLN A 108 -0.87 2.40 0.20
C GLN A 108 -1.95 2.91 1.16
N ARG A 109 -1.84 4.16 1.62
CA ARG A 109 -2.82 4.76 2.54
C ARG A 109 -4.20 4.91 1.91
N ALA A 110 -4.27 5.37 0.66
CA ALA A 110 -5.54 5.52 -0.05
C ALA A 110 -6.23 4.17 -0.26
N ALA A 111 -5.47 3.14 -0.66
CA ALA A 111 -5.95 1.78 -0.85
C ALA A 111 -6.50 1.18 0.45
N HIS A 112 -5.72 1.23 1.54
CA HIS A 112 -6.12 0.71 2.85
C HIS A 112 -7.34 1.42 3.44
N ARG A 113 -7.36 2.76 3.37
CA ARG A 113 -8.52 3.53 3.84
C ARG A 113 -9.78 3.12 3.09
N ARG A 114 -9.71 3.12 1.76
CA ARG A 114 -10.89 2.84 0.92
C ARG A 114 -11.36 1.39 1.05
N SER A 115 -10.45 0.41 1.11
CA SER A 115 -10.82 -0.98 1.34
C SER A 115 -11.53 -1.17 2.68
N ASN A 116 -11.07 -0.51 3.74
CA ASN A 116 -11.71 -0.53 5.05
C ASN A 116 -13.09 0.14 5.06
N ASP A 117 -13.24 1.28 4.39
CA ASP A 117 -14.52 1.97 4.29
C ASP A 117 -15.56 1.06 3.60
N LEU A 118 -15.18 0.43 2.48
CA LEU A 118 -16.05 -0.53 1.79
C LEU A 118 -16.37 -1.74 2.66
N ALA A 119 -15.38 -2.32 3.35
CA ALA A 119 -15.57 -3.47 4.23
C ALA A 119 -16.54 -3.15 5.39
N LYS A 120 -16.39 -1.99 6.04
CA LYS A 120 -17.31 -1.53 7.09
C LYS A 120 -18.73 -1.36 6.58
N HIS A 121 -18.89 -0.77 5.39
CA HIS A 121 -20.22 -0.63 4.81
C HIS A 121 -20.86 -2.00 4.51
N MET A 122 -20.10 -2.95 3.98
CA MET A 122 -20.57 -4.30 3.65
C MET A 122 -20.89 -5.17 4.88
N GLN A 123 -20.20 -4.93 5.99
CA GLN A 123 -20.40 -5.67 7.24
C GLN A 123 -21.82 -5.48 7.81
N ASN A 124 -22.48 -4.37 7.50
CA ASN A 124 -23.83 -4.07 7.99
C ASN A 124 -24.94 -4.93 7.36
N TYR A 125 -24.67 -5.60 6.23
CA TYR A 125 -25.72 -6.35 5.51
C TYR A 125 -25.29 -7.71 4.99
N ARG A 126 -24.03 -8.13 5.15
CA ARG A 126 -23.64 -9.52 4.93
C ARG A 126 -23.77 -10.31 6.23
N VAL A 127 -24.55 -11.38 6.18
CA VAL A 127 -24.57 -12.43 7.20
C VAL A 127 -23.48 -13.43 6.81
N GLY A 128 -22.34 -13.42 7.49
CA GLY A 128 -21.24 -14.34 7.21
C GLY A 128 -19.87 -13.83 7.63
N GLU A 129 -18.84 -14.53 7.16
CA GLU A 129 -17.44 -14.18 7.40
C GLU A 129 -17.09 -12.82 6.76
N PRO A 130 -16.33 -11.96 7.46
CA PRO A 130 -15.89 -10.69 6.91
C PRO A 130 -15.08 -10.92 5.62
N ILE A 131 -15.37 -10.13 4.58
CA ILE A 131 -14.67 -10.23 3.28
C ILE A 131 -13.17 -9.93 3.43
N LEU A 132 -12.82 -9.08 4.41
CA LEU A 132 -11.45 -8.64 4.67
C LEU A 132 -11.18 -8.65 6.17
N PRO A 133 -9.95 -8.99 6.60
CA PRO A 133 -9.52 -8.85 7.98
C PRO A 133 -9.42 -7.37 8.33
N LEU A 134 -10.44 -6.83 9.00
CA LEU A 134 -10.53 -5.42 9.38
C LEU A 134 -9.46 -5.01 10.39
N GLU A 135 -8.89 -5.98 11.10
CA GLU A 135 -7.77 -5.79 12.02
C GLU A 135 -6.44 -5.52 11.33
N TRP A 136 -6.29 -5.84 10.03
CA TRP A 136 -5.03 -5.65 9.32
C TRP A 136 -4.68 -4.16 9.19
N LYS A 137 -3.44 -3.84 9.54
CA LYS A 137 -2.85 -2.50 9.44
C LYS A 137 -1.49 -2.60 8.76
N PRO A 138 -1.11 -1.63 7.92
CA PRO A 138 0.24 -1.55 7.37
C PRO A 138 1.29 -1.61 8.48
N ALA A 139 2.34 -2.41 8.28
CA ALA A 139 3.38 -2.62 9.27
C ALA A 139 4.11 -1.30 9.58
N ASP A 140 4.09 -0.85 10.83
CA ASP A 140 4.91 0.27 11.25
C ASP A 140 6.30 -0.25 11.66
N MET A 141 7.23 -0.27 10.71
CA MET A 141 8.62 -0.70 10.95
C MET A 141 9.39 0.27 11.86
N SER A 142 8.82 1.45 12.17
CA SER A 142 9.37 2.41 13.13
C SER A 142 8.82 2.23 14.55
N ALA A 143 7.72 1.48 14.71
CA ALA A 143 7.18 1.17 16.01
C ALA A 143 8.09 0.19 16.75
N ALA A 144 8.42 0.51 18.01
CA ALA A 144 9.16 -0.40 18.87
C ALA A 144 8.45 -1.76 18.91
N VAL A 145 9.18 -2.84 18.58
CA VAL A 145 8.65 -4.20 18.67
C VAL A 145 8.15 -4.41 20.11
N PRO A 146 6.91 -4.88 20.32
CA PRO A 146 6.43 -5.21 21.65
C PRO A 146 7.43 -6.17 22.30
N VAL A 147 8.05 -5.74 23.39
CA VAL A 147 8.99 -6.58 24.14
C VAL A 147 8.24 -7.86 24.48
N PRO A 148 8.76 -9.06 24.12
CA PRO A 148 8.09 -10.30 24.46
C PRO A 148 7.84 -10.33 25.97
N CYS A 149 6.59 -10.54 26.36
CA CYS A 149 6.22 -10.68 27.77
C CYS A 149 7.16 -11.72 28.41
N PRO A 150 7.77 -11.44 29.58
CA PRO A 150 8.60 -12.42 30.26
C PRO A 150 7.78 -13.70 30.51
N PRO A 151 8.41 -14.88 30.43
CA PRO A 151 7.73 -16.14 30.70
C PRO A 151 7.06 -16.07 32.08
N PRO A 152 5.85 -16.62 32.25
CA PRO A 152 5.20 -16.63 33.56
C PRO A 152 6.13 -17.29 34.58
N PRO A 153 6.20 -16.77 35.82
CA PRO A 153 7.03 -17.36 36.86
C PRO A 153 6.63 -18.83 37.04
N ALA A 154 7.63 -19.72 37.06
CA ALA A 154 7.41 -21.13 37.26
C ALA A 154 6.65 -21.32 38.59
N LEU A 155 5.44 -21.90 38.51
CA LEU A 155 4.68 -22.22 39.70
C LEU A 155 5.51 -23.15 40.59
N PRO A 156 5.58 -22.91 41.91
CA PRO A 156 6.30 -23.80 42.81
C PRO A 156 5.69 -25.21 42.73
N PRO A 157 6.51 -26.27 42.84
CA PRO A 157 6.00 -27.64 42.85
C PRO A 157 4.97 -27.78 43.98
N SER A 158 3.76 -28.22 43.59
CA SER A 158 2.66 -28.48 44.51
C SER A 158 3.13 -29.43 45.61
N ALA A 159 3.20 -28.93 46.85
CA ALA A 159 3.53 -29.69 48.04
C ALA A 159 2.34 -30.49 48.58
N PHE A 160 1.39 -30.88 47.72
CA PHE A 160 0.28 -31.74 48.14
C PHE A 160 0.73 -33.20 48.07
N PRO A 161 0.87 -33.89 49.22
CA PRO A 161 1.11 -35.33 49.22
C PRO A 161 -0.11 -36.00 48.58
N SER A 162 0.12 -36.68 47.45
CA SER A 162 -0.87 -37.57 46.86
C SER A 162 -1.27 -38.60 47.92
N ALA A 163 -2.55 -38.64 48.26
CA ALA A 163 -3.09 -39.61 49.20
C ALA A 163 -2.83 -41.05 48.70
N PRO A 164 -2.58 -42.01 49.60
CA PRO A 164 -2.36 -43.39 49.23
C PRO A 164 -3.63 -43.98 48.61
N ARG A 165 -3.49 -44.61 47.44
CA ARG A 165 -4.54 -45.42 46.82
C ARG A 165 -4.80 -46.63 47.71
N ARG A 166 -6.05 -46.82 48.16
CA ARG A 166 -6.54 -48.10 48.66
C ARG A 166 -6.89 -49.01 47.49
#